data_AF-A0A084DJU9-F1
#
_entry.id   AF-A0A084DJU9-F1
#
_cell.length_a   1.000
_cell.length_b   1.000
_cell.length_c   1.000
_cell.angle_alpha   90.00
_cell.angle_beta   90.00
_cell.angle_gamma   90.00
#
_symmetry.space_group_name_H-M   'P 1'
#
loop_
_entity.id
_entity.type
_entity.pdbx_description
1 polymer ?
#
loop_
_entity_poly.entity_id
_entity_poly.type
_entity_poly.pdbx_seq_one_letter_code
_entity_poly.pdbx_strand_id
1 'polypeptide(L)'
;MSFATMLVRWLAGRLSGTAGLPGRPLPPAAHAAPIPPLRWRAPWLAWQLLSWSLLTLLAPPIWMIGTLLLINPSSDQPLFWGLAMTIVPVANGVAIVATNQRHHRLPFTRRPVVAAHMFGIAMTVGCALFVLLLWRSHAIASLVGPLANDGMRPATLAGWIAGLAALFGVTSSAHASIAHAWLAFEV
;
A
#
# COMPACT_ATOMS: atom_id res chain seq x y z
N MET A 1 -40.11 -16.66 16.93
CA MET A 1 -38.84 -16.75 17.68
C MET A 1 -37.99 -15.52 17.36
N SER A 2 -37.47 -14.82 18.37
CA SER A 2 -36.86 -13.49 18.23
C SER A 2 -35.33 -13.57 18.03
N PHE A 3 -34.74 -12.61 17.32
CA PHE A 3 -33.29 -12.50 17.12
C PHE A 3 -32.49 -12.56 18.43
N ALA A 4 -33.05 -11.99 19.51
CA ALA A 4 -32.48 -12.04 20.85
C ALA A 4 -32.33 -13.48 21.36
N THR A 5 -33.32 -14.35 21.10
CA THR A 5 -33.26 -15.76 21.51
C THR A 5 -32.22 -16.57 20.72
N MET A 6 -31.94 -16.22 19.46
CA MET A 6 -30.86 -16.84 18.69
C MET A 6 -29.47 -16.39 19.16
N LEU A 7 -29.31 -15.10 19.45
CA LEU A 7 -28.05 -14.53 19.92
C LEU A 7 -27.65 -15.07 21.30
N VAL A 8 -28.62 -15.19 22.21
CA VAL A 8 -28.40 -15.78 23.55
C VAL A 8 -28.03 -17.25 23.44
N ARG A 9 -28.68 -18.02 22.54
CA ARG A 9 -28.34 -19.44 22.34
C ARG A 9 -26.96 -19.62 21.73
N TRP A 10 -26.56 -18.71 20.82
CA TRP A 10 -25.22 -18.71 20.22
C TRP A 10 -24.13 -18.35 21.24
N LEU A 11 -24.38 -17.34 22.09
CA LEU A 11 -23.47 -16.97 23.17
C LEU A 11 -23.38 -18.06 24.26
N ALA A 12 -24.51 -18.69 24.62
CA ALA A 12 -24.53 -19.81 25.54
C ALA A 12 -23.74 -21.01 25.00
N GLY A 13 -23.80 -21.29 23.69
CA GLY A 13 -22.99 -22.33 23.04
C GLY A 13 -21.49 -22.03 23.02
N ARG A 14 -21.10 -20.74 22.91
CA ARG A 14 -19.71 -20.29 22.96
C ARG A 14 -19.10 -20.33 24.36
N LEU A 15 -19.91 -20.05 25.39
CA LEU A 15 -19.44 -19.95 26.78
C LEU A 15 -19.52 -21.29 27.54
N SER A 16 -20.36 -22.24 27.08
CA SER A 16 -20.51 -23.56 27.70
C SER A 16 -19.60 -24.64 27.10
N GLY A 17 -18.64 -24.27 26.25
CA GLY A 17 -17.75 -25.17 25.50
C GLY A 17 -16.72 -25.96 26.32
N THR A 18 -16.95 -26.16 27.62
CA THR A 18 -16.20 -27.09 28.48
C THR A 18 -17.14 -27.89 29.37
N ALA A 19 -18.07 -28.62 28.77
CA ALA A 19 -18.78 -29.72 29.43
C ALA A 19 -18.93 -30.87 28.44
N GLY A 20 -18.16 -31.93 28.67
CA GLY A 20 -18.00 -33.06 27.75
C GLY A 20 -19.21 -33.98 27.70
N LEU A 21 -19.32 -34.69 26.57
CA LEU A 21 -19.97 -36.00 26.44
C LEU A 21 -19.24 -36.83 25.37
N PRO A 22 -19.28 -38.17 25.46
CA PRO A 22 -18.25 -39.06 24.96
C PRO A 22 -18.53 -39.62 23.56
N GLY A 23 -17.45 -40.05 22.88
CA GLY A 23 -17.53 -41.18 21.95
C GLY A 23 -17.81 -40.87 20.49
N ARG A 24 -16.81 -40.32 19.79
CA ARG A 24 -16.46 -40.78 18.43
C ARG A 24 -14.98 -40.47 18.19
N PRO A 25 -14.09 -41.45 17.98
CA PRO A 25 -12.75 -41.16 17.51
C PRO A 25 -12.89 -40.65 16.07
N LEU A 26 -12.96 -39.33 15.90
CA LEU A 26 -12.61 -38.74 14.62
C LEU A 26 -11.11 -39.04 14.39
N PRO A 27 -10.71 -39.41 13.16
CA PRO A 27 -9.29 -39.50 12.83
C PRO A 27 -8.62 -38.18 13.24
N PRO A 28 -7.40 -38.21 13.79
CA PRO A 28 -6.71 -36.98 14.17
C PRO A 28 -6.72 -36.08 12.94
N ALA A 29 -7.42 -34.95 13.05
CA ALA A 29 -7.34 -33.90 12.05
C ALA A 29 -5.85 -33.70 11.87
N ALA A 30 -5.34 -34.02 10.67
CA ALA A 30 -3.96 -33.80 10.31
C ALA A 30 -3.71 -32.34 10.66
N HIS A 31 -3.03 -32.10 11.77
CA HIS A 31 -2.72 -30.75 12.22
C HIS A 31 -1.86 -30.22 11.09
N ALA A 32 -2.47 -29.40 10.23
CA ALA A 32 -1.76 -28.78 9.13
C ALA A 32 -0.54 -28.11 9.76
N ALA A 33 0.65 -28.59 9.40
CA ALA A 33 1.88 -28.12 10.03
C ALA A 33 1.91 -26.59 9.93
N PRO A 34 2.21 -25.87 11.02
CA PRO A 34 2.21 -24.41 10.99
C PRO A 34 3.16 -23.93 9.90
N ILE A 35 2.65 -23.14 8.96
CA ILE A 35 3.44 -22.57 7.87
C ILE A 35 4.49 -21.65 8.52
N PRO A 36 5.80 -21.88 8.29
CA PRO A 36 6.83 -21.05 8.90
C PRO A 36 6.69 -19.59 8.45
N PRO A 37 6.96 -18.62 9.34
CA PRO A 37 6.92 -17.22 8.97
C PRO A 37 8.04 -16.90 7.98
N LEU A 38 7.79 -15.92 7.12
CA LEU A 38 8.82 -15.39 6.23
C LEU A 38 9.96 -14.79 7.06
N ARG A 39 11.18 -15.02 6.58
CA ARG A 39 12.38 -14.50 7.23
C ARG A 39 12.90 -13.31 6.45
N TRP A 40 13.40 -12.30 7.15
CA TRP A 40 14.14 -11.24 6.51
C TRP A 40 15.47 -11.78 5.95
N ARG A 41 15.83 -11.36 4.73
CA ARG A 41 17.16 -11.64 4.19
C ARG A 41 18.24 -10.97 5.02
N ALA A 42 19.34 -11.66 5.27
CA ALA A 42 20.53 -11.08 5.89
C ALA A 42 21.54 -10.65 4.79
N PRO A 43 22.25 -9.51 4.94
CA PRO A 43 22.07 -8.50 5.98
C PRO A 43 20.84 -7.62 5.71
N TRP A 44 19.96 -7.52 6.70
CA TRP A 44 18.62 -6.94 6.60
C TRP A 44 18.61 -5.51 6.07
N LEU A 45 19.39 -4.62 6.70
CA LEU A 45 19.41 -3.20 6.35
C LEU A 45 19.87 -2.96 4.92
N ALA A 46 20.87 -3.70 4.45
CA ALA A 46 21.40 -3.56 3.10
C ALA A 46 20.35 -3.94 2.05
N TRP A 47 19.63 -5.05 2.25
CA TRP A 47 18.57 -5.47 1.33
C TRP A 47 17.39 -4.48 1.31
N GLN A 48 17.06 -3.88 2.45
CA GLN A 48 16.02 -2.84 2.51
C GLN A 48 16.46 -1.55 1.80
N LEU A 49 17.68 -1.07 2.04
CA LEU A 49 18.18 0.12 1.40
C LEU A 49 18.36 -0.08 -0.11
N LEU A 50 18.90 -1.23 -0.53
CA LEU A 50 19.07 -1.57 -1.94
C LEU A 50 17.72 -1.60 -2.66
N SER A 51 16.75 -2.34 -2.12
CA SER A 51 15.42 -2.41 -2.73
C SER A 51 14.72 -1.06 -2.72
N TRP A 52 14.80 -0.29 -1.64
CA TRP A 52 14.23 1.06 -1.59
C TRP A 52 14.85 1.99 -2.64
N SER A 53 16.17 1.98 -2.77
CA SER A 53 16.89 2.85 -3.72
C SER A 53 16.59 2.45 -5.16
N LEU A 54 16.73 1.16 -5.48
CA LEU A 54 16.50 0.64 -6.82
C LEU A 54 15.06 0.85 -7.28
N LEU A 55 14.09 0.55 -6.42
CA LEU A 55 12.66 0.62 -6.77
C LEU A 55 12.14 2.06 -6.79
N THR A 56 12.76 2.96 -6.04
CA THR A 56 12.52 4.40 -6.18
C THR A 56 13.00 4.89 -7.54
N LEU A 57 14.26 4.60 -7.90
CA LEU A 57 14.85 5.04 -9.18
C LEU A 57 14.13 4.44 -10.39
N LEU A 58 13.60 3.22 -10.27
CA LEU A 58 12.83 2.57 -11.31
C LEU A 58 11.34 2.96 -11.32
N ALA A 59 10.90 3.85 -10.42
CA ALA A 59 9.50 4.21 -10.36
C ALA A 59 9.09 5.02 -11.61
N PRO A 60 8.00 4.62 -12.31
CA PRO A 60 7.50 5.34 -13.47
C PRO A 60 7.38 6.86 -13.30
N PRO A 61 6.90 7.41 -12.16
CA PRO A 61 6.83 8.86 -11.99
C PRO A 61 8.19 9.57 -12.09
N ILE A 62 9.27 8.96 -11.62
CA ILE A 62 10.61 9.54 -11.74
C ILE A 62 11.01 9.66 -13.21
N TRP A 63 10.81 8.60 -14.00
CA TRP A 63 11.13 8.61 -15.42
C TRP A 63 10.21 9.50 -16.24
N MET A 64 8.90 9.45 -16.00
CA MET A 64 7.94 10.29 -16.72
C MET A 64 8.22 11.77 -16.47
N ILE A 65 8.30 12.20 -15.21
CA ILE A 65 8.55 13.61 -14.87
C ILE A 65 9.95 14.01 -15.34
N GLY A 66 10.96 13.16 -15.15
CA GLY A 66 12.33 13.43 -15.59
C GLY A 66 12.42 13.63 -17.10
N THR A 67 11.74 12.78 -17.87
CA THR A 67 11.69 12.90 -19.34
C THR A 67 10.97 14.16 -19.78
N LEU A 68 9.84 14.50 -19.14
CA LEU A 68 9.10 15.74 -19.42
C LEU A 68 9.97 16.98 -19.17
N LEU A 69 10.73 17.00 -18.07
CA LEU A 69 11.65 18.10 -17.74
C LEU A 69 12.87 18.15 -18.68
N LEU A 70 13.31 17.02 -19.23
CA LEU A 70 14.37 16.99 -20.25
C LEU A 70 13.89 17.51 -21.61
N ILE A 71 12.64 17.21 -21.99
CA ILE A 71 12.03 17.71 -23.24
C ILE A 71 11.81 19.22 -23.13
N ASN A 72 11.23 19.67 -22.01
CA ASN A 72 11.04 21.08 -21.75
C ASN A 72 11.37 21.42 -20.29
N PRO A 73 12.54 22.04 -20.04
CA PRO A 73 12.92 22.44 -18.68
C PRO A 73 12.14 23.65 -18.18
N SER A 74 11.46 24.38 -19.07
CA SER A 74 10.61 25.49 -18.67
C SER A 74 9.31 24.96 -18.08
N SER A 75 9.15 25.16 -16.78
CA SER A 75 7.90 24.93 -16.06
C SER A 75 7.62 26.11 -15.16
N ASP A 76 6.38 26.54 -15.14
CA ASP A 76 5.92 27.59 -14.23
C ASP A 76 5.95 27.15 -12.76
N GLN A 77 6.16 25.85 -12.50
CA GLN A 77 6.18 25.26 -11.16
C GLN A 77 7.33 24.24 -10.99
N PRO A 78 8.61 24.67 -11.01
CA PRO A 78 9.75 23.74 -10.96
C PRO A 78 9.80 22.94 -9.64
N LEU A 79 9.41 23.57 -8.53
CA LEU A 79 9.36 22.92 -7.22
C LEU A 79 8.29 21.82 -7.14
N PHE A 80 7.19 21.95 -7.89
CA PHE A 80 6.13 20.95 -7.91
C PHE A 80 6.65 19.60 -8.39
N TRP A 81 7.40 19.60 -9.50
CA TRP A 81 7.92 18.36 -10.09
C TRP A 81 8.98 17.69 -9.22
N GLY A 82 9.87 18.48 -8.63
CA GLY A 82 10.85 17.96 -7.66
C GLY A 82 10.15 17.33 -6.45
N LEU A 83 9.17 18.03 -5.86
CA LEU A 83 8.41 17.49 -4.74
C LEU A 83 7.60 16.26 -5.13
N ALA A 84 6.98 16.23 -6.31
CA ALA A 84 6.25 15.08 -6.82
C ALA A 84 7.17 13.84 -6.92
N MET A 85 8.40 14.00 -7.41
CA MET A 85 9.38 12.91 -7.41
C MET A 85 9.76 12.46 -5.99
N THR A 86 9.92 13.40 -5.04
CA THR A 86 10.28 13.05 -3.64
C THR A 86 9.18 12.29 -2.88
N ILE A 87 7.91 12.37 -3.31
CA ILE A 87 6.83 11.59 -2.70
C ILE A 87 7.10 10.09 -2.85
N VAL A 88 7.70 9.66 -3.96
CA VAL A 88 7.97 8.24 -4.25
C VAL A 88 8.87 7.59 -3.18
N PRO A 89 10.09 8.09 -2.89
CA PRO A 89 10.92 7.50 -1.83
C PRO A 89 10.27 7.61 -0.45
N VAL A 90 9.55 8.69 -0.16
CA VAL A 90 8.89 8.89 1.14
C VAL A 90 7.79 7.85 1.36
N ALA A 91 6.87 7.70 0.41
CA ALA A 91 5.76 6.76 0.51
C ALA A 91 6.24 5.30 0.63
N ASN A 92 7.21 4.92 -0.20
CA ASN A 92 7.81 3.58 -0.15
C ASN A 92 8.61 3.36 1.14
N GLY A 93 9.34 4.37 1.62
CA GLY A 93 10.08 4.29 2.90
C GLY A 93 9.15 4.09 4.10
N VAL A 94 8.06 4.87 4.17
CA VAL A 94 7.02 4.70 5.22
C VAL A 94 6.42 3.29 5.17
N ALA A 95 6.12 2.78 3.97
CA ALA A 95 5.59 1.43 3.81
C ALA A 95 6.55 0.35 4.28
N ILE A 96 7.86 0.48 4.03
CA ILE A 96 8.89 -0.44 4.53
C ILE A 96 8.92 -0.40 6.06
N VAL A 97 9.00 0.78 6.67
CA VAL A 97 9.05 0.93 8.14
C VAL A 97 7.81 0.35 8.81
N ALA A 98 6.62 0.66 8.29
CA ALA A 98 5.37 0.13 8.83
C ALA A 98 5.27 -1.39 8.66
N THR A 99 5.73 -1.93 7.52
CA THR A 99 5.79 -3.38 7.28
C THR A 99 6.76 -4.08 8.21
N ASN A 100 7.92 -3.47 8.49
CA ASN A 100 8.88 -3.96 9.47
C ASN A 100 8.24 -4.04 10.86
N GLN A 101 7.65 -2.93 11.31
CA GLN A 101 6.97 -2.85 12.61
C GLN A 101 5.85 -3.89 12.73
N ARG A 102 5.05 -4.08 11.67
CA ARG A 102 4.02 -5.11 11.63
C ARG A 102 4.61 -6.50 11.69
N HIS A 103 5.64 -6.82 10.90
CA HIS A 103 6.25 -8.15 10.86
C HIS A 103 6.87 -8.55 12.20
N HIS A 104 7.42 -7.59 12.95
CA HIS A 104 7.91 -7.84 14.31
C HIS A 104 6.80 -8.22 15.30
N ARG A 105 5.59 -7.69 15.12
CA ARG A 105 4.44 -7.96 16.02
C ARG A 105 3.60 -9.16 15.57
N LEU A 106 3.40 -9.29 14.26
CA LEU A 106 2.60 -10.32 13.61
C LEU A 106 3.30 -10.74 12.30
N PRO A 107 4.16 -11.76 12.34
CA PRO A 107 4.93 -12.19 11.20
C PRO A 107 4.07 -12.59 10.00
N PHE A 108 4.45 -12.11 8.82
CA PHE A 108 3.85 -12.55 7.57
C PHE A 108 4.30 -13.97 7.22
N THR A 109 3.39 -14.77 6.66
CA THR A 109 3.66 -16.13 6.19
C THR A 109 3.72 -16.25 4.66
N ARG A 110 3.33 -15.20 3.93
CA ARG A 110 3.25 -15.20 2.45
C ARG A 110 3.64 -13.85 1.86
N ARG A 111 4.49 -13.86 0.82
CA ARG A 111 4.99 -12.65 0.15
C ARG A 111 3.88 -11.79 -0.47
N PRO A 112 2.82 -12.35 -1.09
CA PRO A 112 1.70 -11.54 -1.58
C PRO A 112 1.00 -10.72 -0.49
N VAL A 113 0.96 -11.23 0.75
CA VAL A 113 0.34 -10.51 1.87
C VAL A 113 1.22 -9.33 2.31
N VAL A 114 2.55 -9.51 2.29
CA VAL A 114 3.51 -8.42 2.49
C VAL A 114 3.32 -7.35 1.41
N ALA A 115 3.32 -7.76 0.13
CA ALA A 115 3.19 -6.85 -1.00
C ALA A 115 1.87 -6.05 -0.95
N ALA A 116 0.75 -6.70 -0.64
CA ALA A 116 -0.54 -6.03 -0.51
C ALA A 116 -0.55 -5.02 0.66
N HIS A 117 0.06 -5.38 1.79
CA HIS A 117 0.16 -4.48 2.94
C HIS A 117 1.04 -3.25 2.64
N MET A 118 2.22 -3.48 2.06
CA MET A 118 3.11 -2.40 1.61
C MET A 118 2.42 -1.50 0.60
N PHE A 119 1.78 -2.09 -0.40
CA PHE A 119 1.06 -1.35 -1.43
C PHE A 119 -0.03 -0.49 -0.82
N GLY A 120 -0.85 -1.02 0.08
CA GLY A 120 -1.91 -0.24 0.74
C GLY A 120 -1.37 0.99 1.48
N ILE A 121 -0.25 0.85 2.20
CA ILE A 121 0.37 1.96 2.92
C ILE A 121 0.98 2.97 1.95
N ALA A 122 1.83 2.51 1.02
CA ALA A 122 2.50 3.37 0.06
C ALA A 122 1.50 4.12 -0.83
N MET A 123 0.45 3.43 -1.29
CA MET A 123 -0.65 3.99 -2.06
C MET A 123 -1.34 5.11 -1.27
N THR A 124 -1.71 4.85 -0.02
CA THR A 124 -2.40 5.84 0.83
C THR A 124 -1.54 7.07 1.08
N VAL A 125 -0.28 6.87 1.48
CA VAL A 125 0.67 7.96 1.76
C VAL A 125 0.98 8.74 0.48
N GLY A 126 1.26 8.05 -0.62
CA GLY A 126 1.54 8.66 -1.92
C GLY A 126 0.38 9.49 -2.45
N CYS A 127 -0.84 8.96 -2.40
CA CYS A 127 -2.06 9.70 -2.75
C CYS A 127 -2.23 10.95 -1.88
N ALA A 128 -2.16 10.79 -0.56
CA ALA A 128 -2.40 11.89 0.37
C ALA A 128 -1.39 13.02 0.16
N LEU A 129 -0.10 12.69 0.04
CA LEU A 129 0.95 13.67 -0.23
C LEU A 129 0.79 14.32 -1.60
N PHE A 130 0.39 13.56 -2.63
CA PHE A 130 0.21 14.10 -3.97
C PHE A 130 -0.99 15.06 -4.04
N VAL A 131 -2.12 14.70 -3.44
CA VAL A 131 -3.29 15.60 -3.32
C VAL A 131 -2.93 16.85 -2.54
N LEU A 132 -2.20 16.71 -1.43
CA LEU A 132 -1.73 17.84 -0.64
C LEU A 132 -0.80 18.76 -1.46
N LEU A 133 0.09 18.17 -2.27
CA LEU A 133 0.97 18.91 -3.15
C LEU A 133 0.19 19.67 -4.21
N LEU A 134 -0.75 19.02 -4.92
CA LEU A 134 -1.64 19.64 -5.90
C LEU A 134 -2.40 20.83 -5.31
N TRP A 135 -2.93 20.65 -4.09
CA TRP A 135 -3.65 21.69 -3.38
C TRP A 135 -2.74 22.87 -3.03
N ARG A 136 -1.55 22.60 -2.47
CA ARG A 136 -0.66 23.64 -1.97
C ARG A 136 0.04 24.42 -3.08
N SER A 137 0.34 23.79 -4.20
CA SER A 137 0.98 24.42 -5.37
C SER A 137 -0.03 25.08 -6.31
N HIS A 138 -1.33 24.97 -6.04
CA HIS A 138 -2.40 25.39 -6.95
C HIS A 138 -2.27 24.77 -8.37
N ALA A 139 -1.65 23.59 -8.49
CA ALA A 139 -1.41 22.89 -9.77
C ALA A 139 -2.66 22.21 -10.35
N ILE A 140 -3.78 22.21 -9.61
CA ILE A 140 -5.02 21.58 -10.08
C ILE A 140 -5.48 22.18 -11.41
N ALA A 141 -5.43 23.51 -11.53
CA ALA A 141 -5.85 24.19 -12.75
C ALA A 141 -4.95 23.86 -13.94
N SER A 142 -3.63 23.76 -13.75
CA SER A 142 -2.70 23.45 -14.84
C SER A 142 -2.74 21.99 -15.28
N LEU A 143 -2.96 21.05 -14.35
CA LEU A 143 -2.94 19.60 -14.64
C LEU A 143 -4.31 19.04 -15.02
N VAL A 144 -5.39 19.57 -14.44
CA VAL A 144 -6.76 19.11 -14.71
C VAL A 144 -7.48 20.03 -15.67
N GLY A 145 -7.10 21.31 -15.77
CA GLY A 145 -7.71 22.28 -16.68
C GLY A 145 -7.77 21.80 -18.13
N PRO A 146 -6.69 21.22 -18.71
CA PRO A 146 -6.74 20.66 -20.06
C PRO A 146 -7.72 19.49 -20.24
N LEU A 147 -8.06 18.80 -19.14
CA LEU A 147 -9.04 17.71 -19.10
C LEU A 147 -10.44 18.22 -18.74
N ALA A 148 -10.58 19.51 -18.41
CA ALA A 148 -11.81 20.11 -17.95
C ALA A 148 -12.41 21.06 -18.99
N ASN A 149 -13.65 20.79 -19.38
CA ASN A 149 -14.44 21.74 -20.16
C ASN A 149 -14.90 22.89 -19.24
N ASP A 150 -15.01 24.09 -19.81
CA ASP A 150 -15.56 25.25 -19.11
C ASP A 150 -16.92 24.91 -18.49
N GLY A 151 -17.04 25.12 -17.17
CA GLY A 151 -18.27 24.81 -16.40
C GLY A 151 -18.34 23.41 -15.79
N MET A 152 -17.23 22.67 -15.71
CA MET A 152 -17.18 21.36 -15.05
C MET A 152 -17.74 21.42 -13.61
N ARG A 153 -18.66 20.51 -13.29
CA ARG A 153 -19.23 20.39 -11.94
C ARG A 153 -18.13 19.99 -10.92
N PRO A 154 -18.17 20.49 -9.67
CA PRO A 154 -17.16 20.18 -8.65
C PRO A 154 -16.92 18.68 -8.43
N ALA A 155 -17.98 17.85 -8.53
CA ALA A 155 -17.87 16.40 -8.40
C ALA A 155 -17.01 15.76 -9.50
N THR A 156 -17.12 16.24 -10.73
CA THR A 156 -16.34 15.74 -11.87
C THR A 156 -14.87 16.14 -11.72
N LEU A 157 -14.61 17.37 -11.24
CA LEU A 157 -13.26 17.84 -10.93
C LEU A 157 -12.60 16.98 -9.83
N ALA A 158 -13.34 16.68 -8.76
CA ALA A 158 -12.88 15.79 -7.70
C ALA A 158 -12.56 14.38 -8.24
N GLY A 159 -13.36 13.87 -9.18
CA GLY A 159 -13.10 12.61 -9.88
C GLY A 159 -11.78 12.60 -10.64
N TRP A 160 -11.46 13.67 -11.37
CA TRP A 160 -10.17 13.80 -12.07
C TRP A 160 -8.98 13.89 -11.12
N ILE A 161 -9.10 14.67 -10.04
CA ILE A 161 -8.06 14.78 -9.01
C ILE A 161 -7.82 13.41 -8.37
N ALA A 162 -8.90 12.71 -8.00
CA ALA A 162 -8.81 11.36 -7.44
C ALA A 162 -8.19 10.38 -8.44
N GLY A 163 -8.55 10.47 -9.73
CA GLY A 163 -7.96 9.65 -10.80
C GLY A 163 -6.46 9.89 -10.96
N LEU A 164 -6.02 11.15 -10.99
CA LEU A 164 -4.59 11.50 -11.05
C LEU A 164 -3.83 11.02 -9.82
N ALA A 165 -4.39 11.22 -8.62
CA ALA A 165 -3.78 10.75 -7.39
C ALA A 165 -3.69 9.22 -7.34
N ALA A 166 -4.74 8.53 -7.79
CA ALA A 166 -4.75 7.07 -7.91
C ALA A 166 -3.68 6.59 -8.90
N LEU A 167 -3.61 7.19 -10.09
CA LEU A 167 -2.60 6.87 -11.09
C LEU A 167 -1.18 7.08 -10.53
N PHE A 168 -0.93 8.23 -9.90
CA PHE A 168 0.34 8.54 -9.28
C PHE A 168 0.70 7.53 -8.18
N GLY A 169 -0.23 7.23 -7.27
CA GLY A 169 -0.01 6.29 -6.18
C GLY A 169 0.23 4.86 -6.69
N VAL A 170 -0.53 4.39 -7.66
CA VAL A 170 -0.37 3.05 -8.24
C VAL A 170 0.99 2.94 -8.91
N THR A 171 1.32 3.89 -9.79
CA THR A 171 2.58 3.87 -10.54
C THR A 171 3.81 4.08 -9.65
N SER A 172 3.70 4.79 -8.53
CA SER A 172 4.81 4.98 -7.59
C SER A 172 5.06 3.79 -6.66
N SER A 173 4.08 2.89 -6.47
CA SER A 173 4.12 1.92 -5.37
C SER A 173 3.87 0.46 -5.75
N ALA A 174 3.17 0.17 -6.85
CA ALA A 174 2.78 -1.20 -7.19
C ALA A 174 3.99 -2.10 -7.47
N HIS A 175 4.89 -1.67 -8.36
CA HIS A 175 6.12 -2.40 -8.68
C HIS A 175 7.03 -2.52 -7.45
N ALA A 176 7.15 -1.45 -6.68
CA ALA A 176 8.00 -1.40 -5.51
C ALA A 176 7.54 -2.37 -4.43
N SER A 177 6.23 -2.44 -4.17
CA SER A 177 5.66 -3.31 -3.14
C SER A 177 5.81 -4.79 -3.49
N ILE A 178 5.62 -5.15 -4.76
CA ILE A 178 5.83 -6.52 -5.25
C ILE A 178 7.32 -6.85 -5.18
N ALA A 179 8.18 -6.06 -5.82
CA ALA A 179 9.60 -6.37 -5.89
C ALA A 179 10.26 -6.40 -4.50
N HIS A 180 9.92 -5.45 -3.60
CA HIS A 180 10.46 -5.43 -2.24
C HIS A 180 10.09 -6.70 -1.47
N ALA A 181 8.84 -7.18 -1.56
CA ALA A 181 8.42 -8.40 -0.86
C ALA A 181 9.19 -9.66 -1.33
N TRP A 182 9.70 -9.69 -2.56
CA TRP A 182 10.50 -10.80 -3.09
C TRP A 182 12.00 -10.63 -2.85
N LEU A 183 12.50 -9.39 -2.84
CA LEU A 183 13.89 -9.10 -2.56
C LEU A 183 14.20 -9.23 -1.06
N ALA A 184 13.33 -8.71 -0.18
CA ALA A 184 13.65 -8.56 1.23
C ALA A 184 13.28 -9.77 2.11
N PHE A 185 12.43 -10.68 1.62
CA PHE A 185 12.03 -11.89 2.36
C PHE A 185 12.55 -13.18 1.72
N GLU A 186 13.00 -14.09 2.56
CA GLU A 186 13.32 -15.50 2.29
C GLU A 186 12.16 -16.42 2.72
N VAL A 187 12.12 -17.61 2.09
CA VAL A 187 11.20 -18.71 2.44
C VAL A 187 11.89 -19.61 3.45
#